data_AF-A0A5J6MSW6-F1
#
_entry.id   AF-A0A5J6MSW6-F1
#
_cell.length_a   1.000
_cell.length_b   1.000
_cell.length_c   1.000
_cell.angle_alpha   90.00
_cell.angle_beta   90.00
_cell.angle_gamma   90.00
#
_symmetry.space_group_name_H-M   'P 1'
#
loop_
_entity.id
_entity.type
_entity.pdbx_description
1 polymer ?
#
loop_
_entity_poly.entity_id
_entity_poly.type
_entity_poly.pdbx_seq_one_letter_code
_entity_poly.pdbx_strand_id
1 'polypeptide(L)'
;MTVKAREVLDDCRVALSLLEEETDIQRWRIHWAAAVALIRAVGHVLDKVDGGDQIIKQAADAAFKQWKSADPKHEIFREFIERERNNLLKEYRSDVHPLAEVALAVEFTAQPVDGGPPVRFAHVGKIGENIYRPLLDGTWEGDDARDVLSEAIAWWERELAAIEQEVARRQSAQG
;
A
#
# COMPACT_ATOMS: atom_id res chain seq x y z
N MET A 1 -13.72 -11.65 -16.66
CA MET A 1 -13.57 -10.41 -15.85
C MET A 1 -13.18 -10.82 -14.44
N THR A 2 -12.34 -10.03 -13.75
CA THR A 2 -11.83 -10.37 -12.41
C THR A 2 -12.76 -9.82 -11.33
N VAL A 3 -13.99 -10.33 -11.28
CA VAL A 3 -15.08 -9.74 -10.49
C VAL A 3 -14.79 -9.77 -9.00
N LYS A 4 -14.33 -10.91 -8.46
CA LYS A 4 -14.10 -11.04 -7.02
C LYS A 4 -12.84 -10.33 -6.57
N ALA A 5 -11.78 -10.30 -7.38
CA ALA A 5 -10.60 -9.51 -7.05
C ALA A 5 -10.89 -8.00 -7.02
N ARG A 6 -11.79 -7.51 -7.89
CA ARG A 6 -12.26 -6.11 -7.87
C ARG A 6 -13.05 -5.77 -6.62
N GLU A 7 -13.96 -6.66 -6.19
CA GLU A 7 -14.71 -6.49 -4.94
C GLU A 7 -13.77 -6.32 -3.74
N VAL A 8 -12.72 -7.16 -3.64
CA VAL A 8 -11.71 -7.02 -2.57
C VAL A 8 -10.91 -5.71 -2.68
N LEU A 9 -10.61 -5.26 -3.91
CA LEU A 9 -9.91 -3.99 -4.13
C LEU A 9 -10.79 -2.79 -3.73
N ASP A 10 -12.10 -2.86 -3.94
CA ASP A 10 -13.04 -1.85 -3.46
C ASP A 10 -13.07 -1.81 -1.93
N ASP A 11 -13.07 -2.95 -1.26
CA ASP A 11 -12.95 -3.02 0.21
C ASP A 11 -11.62 -2.43 0.72
N CYS A 12 -10.53 -2.53 -0.04
CA CYS A 12 -9.25 -1.88 0.31
C CYS A 12 -9.39 -0.35 0.34
N ARG A 13 -10.20 0.24 -0.56
CA ARG A 13 -10.45 1.69 -0.58
C ARG A 13 -11.23 2.13 0.63
N VAL A 14 -12.23 1.34 1.04
CA VAL A 14 -12.98 1.58 2.28
C VAL A 14 -12.05 1.49 3.48
N ALA A 15 -11.17 0.48 3.53
CA ALA A 15 -10.20 0.34 4.62
C ALA A 15 -9.22 1.54 4.69
N LEU A 16 -8.79 2.08 3.54
CA LEU A 16 -7.98 3.30 3.49
C LEU A 16 -8.75 4.50 4.07
N SER A 17 -10.01 4.73 3.68
CA SER A 17 -10.81 5.82 4.26
C SER A 17 -11.02 5.66 5.77
N LEU A 18 -11.24 4.42 6.24
CA LEU A 18 -11.32 4.14 7.68
C LEU A 18 -10.02 4.48 8.42
N LEU A 19 -8.85 4.33 7.77
CA LEU A 19 -7.55 4.70 8.35
C LEU A 19 -7.32 6.21 8.36
N GLU A 20 -7.86 6.95 7.39
CA GLU A 20 -7.77 8.42 7.32
C GLU A 20 -8.61 9.08 8.43
N GLU A 21 -9.78 8.51 8.74
CA GLU A 21 -10.73 9.07 9.71
C GLU A 21 -10.49 8.60 11.16
N GLU A 22 -9.82 7.46 11.36
CA GLU A 22 -9.69 6.84 12.70
C GLU A 22 -8.65 7.55 13.57
N THR A 23 -9.07 7.95 14.77
CA THR A 23 -8.23 8.64 15.76
C THR A 23 -7.81 7.71 16.89
N ASP A 24 -8.60 6.67 17.18
CA ASP A 24 -8.27 5.65 18.17
C ASP A 24 -7.18 4.72 17.63
N ILE A 25 -6.04 4.68 18.32
CA ILE A 25 -4.87 3.91 17.88
C ILE A 25 -5.13 2.39 17.82
N GLN A 26 -6.01 1.87 18.69
CA GLN A 26 -6.32 0.44 18.71
C GLN A 26 -7.16 0.06 17.49
N ARG A 27 -8.18 0.85 17.19
CA ARG A 27 -9.00 0.69 15.97
C ARG A 27 -8.18 0.91 14.72
N TRP A 28 -7.31 1.93 14.71
CA TRP A 28 -6.41 2.19 13.59
C TRP A 28 -5.55 0.97 13.27
N ARG A 29 -4.93 0.36 14.30
CA ARG A 29 -4.14 -0.88 14.13
C ARG A 29 -4.97 -2.04 13.57
N ILE A 30 -6.23 -2.17 13.97
CA ILE A 30 -7.14 -3.19 13.45
C ILE A 30 -7.46 -2.91 11.98
N HIS A 31 -7.79 -1.67 11.63
CA HIS A 31 -8.02 -1.25 10.25
C HIS A 31 -6.78 -1.45 9.38
N TRP A 32 -5.57 -1.20 9.90
CA TRP A 32 -4.32 -1.43 9.19
C TRP A 32 -4.14 -2.91 8.89
N ALA A 33 -4.36 -3.77 9.89
CA ALA A 33 -4.31 -5.21 9.70
C ALA A 33 -5.33 -5.73 8.70
N ALA A 34 -6.54 -5.17 8.71
CA ALA A 34 -7.56 -5.48 7.71
C ALA A 34 -7.12 -5.04 6.31
N ALA A 35 -6.60 -3.81 6.15
CA ALA A 35 -6.15 -3.27 4.88
C ALA A 35 -5.01 -4.10 4.26
N VAL A 36 -3.99 -4.44 5.05
CA VAL A 36 -2.85 -5.28 4.62
C VAL A 36 -3.31 -6.71 4.27
N ALA A 37 -4.28 -7.26 4.99
CA ALA A 37 -4.86 -8.56 4.66
C ALA A 37 -5.64 -8.50 3.34
N LEU A 38 -6.48 -7.48 3.15
CA LEU A 38 -7.29 -7.28 1.94
C LEU A 38 -6.42 -7.06 0.71
N ILE A 39 -5.40 -6.19 0.78
CA ILE A 39 -4.54 -5.89 -0.37
C ILE A 39 -3.77 -7.13 -0.86
N ARG A 40 -3.41 -8.05 0.05
CA ARG A 40 -2.85 -9.35 -0.32
C ARG A 40 -3.91 -10.31 -0.86
N ALA A 41 -5.12 -10.25 -0.31
CA ALA A 41 -6.23 -11.09 -0.72
C ALA A 41 -6.64 -10.84 -2.17
N VAL A 42 -6.51 -9.61 -2.71
CA VAL A 42 -6.75 -9.32 -4.14
C VAL A 42 -6.05 -10.35 -5.04
N GLY A 43 -4.74 -10.54 -4.87
CA GLY A 43 -3.98 -11.51 -5.67
C GLY A 43 -4.32 -12.97 -5.37
N HIS A 44 -4.74 -13.30 -4.14
CA HIS A 44 -5.17 -14.66 -3.81
C HIS A 44 -6.53 -15.00 -4.45
N VAL A 45 -7.47 -14.06 -4.40
CA VAL A 45 -8.80 -14.18 -5.01
C VAL A 45 -8.69 -14.21 -6.53
N LEU A 46 -7.84 -13.37 -7.12
CA LEU A 46 -7.51 -13.44 -8.54
C LEU A 46 -7.02 -14.84 -8.95
N ASP A 47 -6.10 -15.43 -8.17
CA ASP A 47 -5.50 -16.73 -8.49
C ASP A 47 -6.44 -17.93 -8.25
N LYS A 48 -7.21 -17.90 -7.16
CA LYS A 48 -7.97 -19.07 -6.67
C LYS A 48 -9.46 -19.02 -6.95
N VAL A 49 -10.03 -17.83 -7.09
CA VAL A 49 -11.48 -17.64 -7.27
C VAL A 49 -11.77 -17.23 -8.71
N ASP A 50 -11.27 -16.06 -9.13
CA ASP A 50 -11.45 -15.61 -10.52
C ASP A 50 -10.67 -16.51 -11.50
N GLY A 51 -9.52 -17.04 -11.06
CA GLY A 51 -8.73 -18.05 -11.78
C GLY A 51 -9.39 -19.43 -11.92
N GLY A 52 -10.66 -19.59 -11.51
CA GLY A 52 -11.46 -20.74 -11.92
C GLY A 52 -11.73 -20.76 -13.43
N ASP A 53 -11.70 -19.59 -14.10
CA ASP A 53 -11.66 -19.49 -15.56
C ASP A 53 -10.22 -19.68 -16.05
N GLN A 54 -10.01 -20.66 -16.93
CA GLN A 54 -8.69 -21.03 -17.42
C GLN A 54 -7.99 -19.90 -18.19
N ILE A 55 -8.73 -19.03 -18.90
CA ILE A 55 -8.16 -17.90 -19.63
C ILE A 55 -7.65 -16.85 -18.63
N ILE A 56 -8.45 -16.56 -17.59
CA ILE A 56 -8.05 -15.65 -16.50
C ILE A 56 -6.83 -16.22 -15.77
N LYS A 57 -6.86 -17.52 -15.44
CA LYS A 57 -5.77 -18.21 -14.74
C LYS A 57 -4.44 -18.08 -15.48
N GLN A 58 -4.44 -18.33 -16.79
CA GLN A 58 -3.23 -18.22 -17.60
C GLN A 58 -2.72 -16.78 -17.72
N ALA A 59 -3.61 -15.79 -17.81
CA ALA A 59 -3.22 -14.38 -17.83
C ALA A 59 -2.63 -13.94 -16.48
N ALA A 60 -3.28 -14.32 -15.37
CA ALA A 60 -2.79 -14.07 -14.02
C ALA A 60 -1.44 -14.75 -13.75
N ASP A 61 -1.25 -16.01 -14.17
CA ASP A 61 0.03 -16.72 -14.02
C ASP A 61 1.17 -16.05 -14.79
N ALA A 62 0.89 -15.50 -15.96
CA ALA A 62 1.86 -14.74 -16.74
C ALA A 62 2.24 -13.43 -16.03
N ALA A 63 1.24 -12.68 -15.53
CA ALA A 63 1.47 -11.44 -14.79
C ALA A 63 2.24 -11.70 -13.48
N PHE A 64 1.88 -12.74 -12.73
CA PHE A 64 2.55 -13.09 -11.47
C PHE A 64 4.06 -13.37 -11.64
N LYS A 65 4.45 -13.95 -12.78
CA LYS A 65 5.88 -14.13 -13.11
C LYS A 65 6.58 -12.79 -13.33
N GLN A 66 5.91 -11.82 -13.94
CA GLN A 66 6.43 -10.47 -14.14
C GLN A 66 6.55 -9.72 -12.81
N TRP A 67 5.56 -9.82 -11.93
CA TRP A 67 5.57 -9.14 -10.63
C TRP A 67 6.74 -9.57 -9.74
N LYS A 68 7.15 -10.83 -9.87
CA LYS A 68 8.32 -11.41 -9.17
C LYS A 68 9.66 -11.13 -9.83
N SER A 69 9.69 -10.50 -11.00
CA SER A 69 10.94 -10.10 -11.65
C SER A 69 11.61 -8.96 -10.88
N ALA A 70 12.82 -8.58 -11.28
CA ALA A 70 13.51 -7.41 -10.72
C ALA A 70 13.03 -6.07 -11.32
N ASP A 71 11.96 -6.06 -12.13
CA ASP A 71 11.42 -4.81 -12.68
C ASP A 71 10.97 -3.89 -11.53
N PRO A 72 11.49 -2.65 -11.45
CA PRO A 72 11.09 -1.66 -10.45
C PRO A 72 9.58 -1.37 -10.45
N LYS A 73 8.89 -1.53 -11.58
CA LYS A 73 7.44 -1.29 -11.68
C LYS A 73 6.60 -2.20 -10.79
N HIS A 74 7.17 -3.31 -10.32
CA HIS A 74 6.50 -4.26 -9.43
C HIS A 74 7.14 -4.32 -8.04
N GLU A 75 7.97 -3.33 -7.68
CA GLU A 75 8.60 -3.27 -6.36
C GLU A 75 7.56 -3.23 -5.23
N ILE A 76 6.48 -2.45 -5.38
CA ILE A 76 5.34 -2.41 -4.42
C ILE A 76 4.72 -3.79 -4.16
N PHE A 77 4.72 -4.68 -5.15
CA PHE A 77 4.23 -6.04 -4.96
C PHE A 77 5.15 -6.86 -4.05
N ARG A 78 6.46 -6.79 -4.29
CA ARG A 78 7.46 -7.60 -3.58
C ARG A 78 7.74 -7.05 -2.17
N GLU A 79 8.04 -5.76 -2.12
CA GLU A 79 8.58 -5.12 -0.93
C GLU A 79 7.51 -4.58 0.01
N PHE A 80 6.27 -4.39 -0.45
CA PHE A 80 5.15 -3.99 0.43
C PHE A 80 4.09 -5.08 0.53
N ILE A 81 3.36 -5.39 -0.55
CA ILE A 81 2.20 -6.30 -0.51
C ILE A 81 2.58 -7.70 0.01
N GLU A 82 3.71 -8.27 -0.45
CA GLU A 82 4.15 -9.60 -0.02
C GLU A 82 4.86 -9.56 1.35
N ARG A 83 5.73 -8.57 1.58
CA ARG A 83 6.53 -8.42 2.80
C ARG A 83 5.72 -7.98 4.01
N GLU A 84 4.97 -6.88 3.92
CA GLU A 84 4.19 -6.31 5.03
C GLU A 84 3.17 -7.32 5.55
N ARG A 85 2.54 -8.07 4.64
CA ARG A 85 1.65 -9.18 5.04
C ARG A 85 2.37 -10.26 5.83
N ASN A 86 3.58 -10.65 5.42
CA ASN A 86 4.34 -11.67 6.15
C ASN A 86 4.67 -11.18 7.56
N ASN A 87 5.11 -9.92 7.71
CA ASN A 87 5.41 -9.33 9.01
C ASN A 87 4.16 -9.29 9.90
N LEU A 88 3.05 -8.78 9.36
CA LEU A 88 1.83 -8.56 10.13
C LEU A 88 1.08 -9.86 10.48
N LEU A 89 0.97 -10.82 9.54
CA LEU A 89 0.22 -12.05 9.78
C LEU A 89 1.03 -13.16 10.47
N LYS A 90 2.36 -13.16 10.37
CA LYS A 90 3.19 -14.21 11.01
C LYS A 90 3.77 -13.77 12.34
N GLU A 91 4.03 -12.48 12.52
CA GLU A 91 4.72 -11.97 13.71
C GLU A 91 3.85 -11.00 14.52
N TYR A 92 2.67 -10.62 14.01
CA TYR A 92 1.84 -9.53 14.55
C TYR A 92 2.66 -8.24 14.79
N ARG A 93 3.69 -8.06 13.95
CA ARG A 93 4.55 -6.90 13.92
C ARG A 93 4.06 -5.99 12.81
N SER A 94 3.71 -4.77 13.18
CA SER A 94 3.41 -3.69 12.24
C SER A 94 4.68 -2.89 12.09
N ASP A 95 5.12 -2.66 10.86
CA ASP A 95 6.24 -1.75 10.62
C ASP A 95 5.77 -0.28 10.68
N VAL A 96 4.49 -0.01 10.97
CA VAL A 96 4.00 1.34 11.30
C VAL A 96 4.37 1.75 12.72
N HIS A 97 4.81 3.00 12.89
CA HIS A 97 5.15 3.58 14.19
C HIS A 97 4.02 3.39 15.26
N PRO A 98 4.32 2.79 16.43
CA PRO A 98 3.29 2.32 17.36
C PRO A 98 2.71 3.39 18.29
N LEU A 99 3.30 4.59 18.34
CA LEU A 99 2.87 5.65 19.24
C LEU A 99 1.84 6.56 18.58
N ALA A 100 0.87 7.03 19.38
CA ALA A 100 -0.18 7.95 18.94
C ALA A 100 0.38 9.27 18.39
N GLU A 101 1.52 9.72 18.90
CA GLU A 101 2.25 10.92 18.47
C GLU A 101 3.60 10.52 17.87
N VAL A 102 3.96 11.12 16.74
CA VAL A 102 5.28 10.98 16.13
C VAL A 102 6.08 12.26 16.37
N ALA A 103 7.28 12.13 16.91
CA ALA A 103 8.20 13.25 17.05
C ALA A 103 8.85 13.55 15.70
N LEU A 104 8.66 14.77 15.19
CA LEU A 104 9.24 15.23 13.94
C LEU A 104 10.24 16.34 14.23
N ALA A 105 11.47 16.14 13.75
CA ALA A 105 12.49 17.17 13.74
C ALA A 105 12.30 18.03 12.50
N VAL A 106 11.98 19.31 12.70
CA VAL A 106 11.83 20.29 11.62
C VAL A 106 12.98 21.29 11.72
N GLU A 107 13.78 21.41 10.66
CA GLU A 107 14.79 22.46 10.53
C GLU A 107 14.14 23.69 9.88
N PHE A 108 14.20 24.81 10.58
CA PHE A 108 13.75 26.10 10.08
C PHE A 108 14.97 26.93 9.69
N THR A 109 14.89 27.60 8.55
CA THR A 109 15.82 28.66 8.18
C THR A 109 15.08 29.99 8.25
N ALA A 110 15.44 30.83 9.21
CA ALA A 110 14.90 32.19 9.31
C ALA A 110 15.88 33.18 8.69
N GLN A 111 15.34 34.12 7.91
CA GLN A 111 16.06 35.28 7.42
C GLN A 111 15.85 36.43 8.42
N PRO A 112 16.92 36.92 9.09
CA PRO A 112 16.80 38.07 9.98
C PRO A 112 16.30 39.32 9.25
N VAL A 113 15.39 40.06 9.88
CA VAL A 113 14.74 41.26 9.29
C VAL A 113 15.74 42.39 9.05
N ASP A 114 16.83 42.42 9.82
CA ASP A 114 17.96 43.35 9.71
C ASP A 114 18.95 42.97 8.60
N GLY A 115 18.68 41.92 7.81
CA GLY A 115 19.49 41.54 6.66
C GLY A 115 20.75 40.73 7.02
N GLY A 116 20.85 40.23 8.25
CA GLY A 116 21.92 39.32 8.68
C GLY A 116 21.91 37.97 7.95
N PRO A 117 22.95 37.13 8.14
CA PRO A 117 22.99 35.81 7.54
C PRO A 117 21.80 34.93 8.02
N PRO A 118 21.30 34.00 7.19
CA PRO A 118 20.23 33.10 7.58
C PRO A 118 20.60 32.31 8.84
N VAL A 119 19.67 32.21 9.78
CA VAL A 119 19.84 31.45 11.01
C VAL A 119 19.05 30.14 10.89
N ARG A 120 19.73 29.02 11.12
CA ARG A 120 19.11 27.69 11.18
C ARG A 120 18.82 27.29 12.62
N PHE A 121 17.64 26.76 12.87
CA PHE A 121 17.30 26.17 14.16
C PHE A 121 16.41 24.94 13.95
N ALA A 122 16.61 23.94 14.78
CA ALA A 122 15.81 22.72 14.79
C ALA A 122 14.77 22.79 15.90
N HIS A 123 13.55 22.36 15.60
CA HIS A 123 12.51 22.15 16.59
C HIS A 123 12.01 20.71 16.48
N VAL A 124 11.95 20.01 17.61
CA VAL A 124 11.29 18.71 17.70
C VAL A 124 9.88 18.95 18.20
N GLY A 125 8.92 18.86 17.27
CA GLY A 125 7.50 18.97 17.56
C GLY A 125 6.84 17.59 17.55
N LYS A 126 5.75 17.45 18.29
CA LYS A 126 4.86 16.30 18.13
C LYS A 126 3.76 16.67 17.15
N ILE A 127 3.56 15.82 16.16
CA ILE A 127 2.42 15.97 15.25
C ILE A 127 1.26 15.14 15.82
N GLY A 128 0.05 15.72 15.76
CA GLY A 128 -1.17 15.21 16.39
C GLY A 128 -1.63 13.84 15.89
N GLU A 129 -2.66 13.34 16.58
CA GLU A 129 -3.21 12.00 16.39
C GLU A 129 -3.65 11.78 14.94
N ASN A 130 -3.06 10.78 14.29
CA ASN A 130 -3.35 10.34 12.92
C ASN A 130 -2.98 11.29 11.77
N ILE A 131 -2.19 12.35 12.00
CA ILE A 131 -1.70 13.18 10.88
C ILE A 131 -0.61 12.44 10.09
N TYR A 132 0.27 11.69 10.77
CA TYR A 132 1.39 11.01 10.15
C TYR A 132 1.71 9.66 10.83
N ARG A 133 1.82 8.61 10.01
CA ARG A 133 2.04 7.22 10.44
C ARG A 133 3.13 6.58 9.57
N PRO A 134 4.42 6.85 9.83
CA PRO A 134 5.49 6.36 8.97
C PRO A 134 5.67 4.85 9.08
N LEU A 135 6.04 4.22 7.97
CA LEU A 135 6.69 2.92 7.97
C LEU A 135 8.11 3.06 8.56
N LEU A 136 8.54 2.06 9.32
CA LEU A 136 9.78 2.06 10.09
C LEU A 136 10.93 1.32 9.42
N ASP A 137 10.68 0.61 8.31
CA ASP A 137 11.70 -0.21 7.66
C ASP A 137 11.40 -0.44 6.16
N GLY A 138 12.45 -0.78 5.42
CA GLY A 138 12.46 -1.14 4.02
C GLY A 138 12.26 0.02 3.04
N THR A 139 11.84 -0.30 1.81
CA THR A 139 11.87 0.64 0.67
C THR A 139 11.14 1.97 0.89
N TRP A 140 10.05 1.94 1.68
CA TRP A 140 9.23 3.12 2.01
C TRP A 140 9.44 3.57 3.46
N GLU A 141 10.61 3.31 4.06
CA GLU A 141 10.95 3.82 5.40
C GLU A 141 10.77 5.34 5.45
N GLY A 142 9.96 5.81 6.40
CA GLY A 142 9.64 7.22 6.54
C GLY A 142 8.49 7.72 5.66
N ASP A 143 7.88 6.90 4.80
CA ASP A 143 6.67 7.29 4.09
C ASP A 143 5.43 6.98 4.95
N ASP A 144 4.36 7.78 4.79
CA ASP A 144 3.10 7.50 5.47
C ASP A 144 2.50 6.18 4.97
N ALA A 145 2.15 5.30 5.91
CA ALA A 145 1.62 3.97 5.60
C ALA A 145 0.35 4.02 4.72
N ARG A 146 -0.47 5.07 4.83
CA ARG A 146 -1.67 5.25 4.00
C ARG A 146 -1.33 5.62 2.57
N ASP A 147 -0.27 6.40 2.36
CA ASP A 147 0.21 6.76 1.02
C ASP A 147 0.73 5.50 0.30
N VAL A 148 1.51 4.67 0.99
CA VAL A 148 2.02 3.40 0.44
C VAL A 148 0.87 2.42 0.15
N LEU A 149 -0.14 2.35 1.03
CA LEU A 149 -1.36 1.57 0.78
C LEU A 149 -2.13 2.09 -0.45
N SER A 150 -2.26 3.40 -0.60
CA SER A 150 -2.89 4.03 -1.75
C SER A 150 -2.14 3.71 -3.05
N GLU A 151 -0.81 3.75 -3.02
CA GLU A 151 0.03 3.33 -4.15
C GLU A 151 -0.19 1.84 -4.50
N ALA A 152 -0.27 0.97 -3.49
CA ALA A 152 -0.56 -0.45 -3.69
C ALA A 152 -1.96 -0.71 -4.28
N ILE A 153 -2.97 0.05 -3.86
CA ILE A 153 -4.33 0.01 -4.45
C ILE A 153 -4.28 0.44 -5.92
N ALA A 154 -3.61 1.56 -6.21
CA ALA A 154 -3.45 2.06 -7.58
C ALA A 154 -2.66 1.09 -8.46
N TRP A 155 -1.69 0.37 -7.89
CA TRP A 155 -0.96 -0.68 -8.58
C TRP A 155 -1.89 -1.85 -8.93
N TRP A 156 -2.66 -2.37 -7.98
CA TRP A 156 -3.62 -3.45 -8.26
C TRP A 156 -4.67 -3.06 -9.30
N GLU A 157 -5.17 -1.83 -9.26
CA GLU A 157 -6.10 -1.30 -10.26
C GLU A 157 -5.55 -1.45 -11.69
N ARG A 158 -4.29 -1.08 -11.90
CA ARG A 158 -3.60 -1.19 -13.19
C ARG A 158 -3.39 -2.64 -13.60
N GLU A 159 -2.94 -3.48 -12.68
CA GLU A 159 -2.65 -4.89 -12.97
C GLU A 159 -3.92 -5.70 -13.28
N LEU A 160 -5.01 -5.49 -12.53
CA LEU A 160 -6.30 -6.12 -12.85
C LEU A 160 -6.81 -5.67 -14.21
N ALA A 161 -6.71 -4.37 -14.53
CA ALA A 161 -7.10 -3.85 -15.84
C ALA A 161 -6.27 -4.46 -16.99
N ALA A 162 -4.96 -4.62 -16.80
CA ALA A 162 -4.08 -5.25 -17.78
C ALA A 162 -4.44 -6.72 -18.01
N ILE A 163 -4.78 -7.45 -16.95
CA ILE A 163 -5.24 -8.85 -17.03
C ILE A 163 -6.58 -8.92 -17.77
N GLU A 164 -7.55 -8.07 -17.44
CA GLU A 164 -8.85 -8.02 -18.10
C GLU A 164 -8.72 -7.77 -19.61
N GLN A 165 -7.81 -6.87 -20.02
CA GLN A 165 -7.50 -6.61 -21.42
C GLN A 165 -6.84 -7.82 -22.12
N GLU A 166 -5.91 -8.50 -21.46
CA GLU A 166 -5.29 -9.73 -22.00
C GLU A 166 -6.32 -10.85 -22.16
N VAL A 167 -7.23 -11.02 -21.19
CA VAL A 167 -8.32 -12.00 -21.26
C VAL A 167 -9.25 -11.71 -22.42
N ALA A 168 -9.65 -10.44 -22.61
CA ALA A 168 -10.47 -10.04 -23.75
C ALA A 168 -9.77 -10.33 -25.08
N ARG A 169 -8.47 -10.01 -25.20
CA ARG A 169 -7.68 -10.32 -26.41
C ARG A 169 -7.62 -11.82 -26.70
N ARG A 170 -7.44 -12.67 -25.69
CA ARG A 170 -7.42 -14.13 -25.85
C ARG A 170 -8.78 -14.69 -26.28
N GLN A 171 -9.86 -14.19 -25.69
CA GLN A 171 -11.21 -14.61 -26.04
C GLN A 171 -11.54 -14.26 -27.50
N SER A 172 -11.17 -13.06 -27.96
CA SER A 172 -11.34 -12.65 -29.36
C SER A 172 -10.47 -13.44 -30.35
N ALA A 173 -9.35 -14.01 -29.91
CA ALA A 173 -8.49 -14.84 -30.77
C ALA A 173 -8.93 -16.31 -30.84
N GLN A 174 -9.86 -16.74 -29.96
CA GLN A 174 -10.39 -18.10 -29.90
C GLN A 174 -11.77 -18.26 -30.56
N GLY A 175 -12.46 -17.16 -30.85
CA GLY A 175 -13.73 -17.12 -31.59
C GLY A 175 -13.54 -16.80 -33.05
#